data_AF-R6Q582-F1
#
_entry.id   AF-R6Q582-F1
#
_cell.length_a   1.000
_cell.length_b   1.000
_cell.length_c   1.000
_cell.angle_alpha   90.00
_cell.angle_beta   90.00
_cell.angle_gamma   90.00
#
_symmetry.space_group_name_H-M   'P 1'
#
loop_
_entity.id
_entity.type
_entity.pdbx_description
1 polymer ?
#
loop_
_entity_poly.entity_id
_entity_poly.type
_entity_poly.pdbx_seq_one_letter_code
_entity_poly.pdbx_strand_id
1 'polypeptide(L)'
;MLRVLLIVIVFLIAGFAIYAFLKRRSKQEAESDIEVDDKTYTLELMTAFVKRRLDEITKINLYDIGLSEEELKRRKQKKYELKKALKGCTYGDVNDKKYIKELIYDLLYREYNVNETNISKAIPFDIPSLLTAQDKFDIILYMYKNEFGYEALPEVIKKYNLDDLKYVEGEAKPCYVITSEEISKIYEQENFILTFEDKLNVVVQRIYQHYKGYSSIDEIRDMNIDGISGGVSGLPESFLSQVAQTDGDYLSQIAEHKVPRACDSIWIMFHGKSIRLAFLSFGSEAELKRVCQNIYKYNNPGQLSDTNGFKINEMKDGSRVVVVRPSMSETWAFFVRKFDVKRATLEQIIRFPGKDEAIDLLKYLVKGARIISLTGEQGCRKNNNAYGYD
;
A
#
# COMPACT_ATOMS: atom_id res chain seq x y z
N MET A 1 50.44 33.08 -46.56
CA MET A 1 49.85 33.47 -45.26
C MET A 1 48.42 32.94 -45.06
N LEU A 2 47.48 33.16 -45.98
CA LEU A 2 46.07 32.75 -45.82
C LEU A 2 45.86 31.24 -45.54
N ARG A 3 46.64 30.36 -46.19
CA ARG A 3 46.54 28.89 -46.02
C ARG A 3 47.01 28.41 -44.63
N VAL A 4 48.02 29.07 -44.06
CA VAL A 4 48.53 28.74 -42.72
C VAL A 4 47.51 29.17 -41.66
N LEU A 5 46.86 30.32 -41.86
CA LEU A 5 45.80 30.82 -40.97
C LEU A 5 44.58 29.89 -40.93
N LEU A 6 44.16 29.35 -42.08
CA LEU A 6 43.06 28.39 -42.19
C LEU A 6 43.35 27.08 -41.46
N ILE A 7 44.59 26.57 -41.55
CA ILE A 7 44.99 25.34 -40.84
C ILE A 7 44.91 25.53 -39.32
N VAL A 8 45.39 26.68 -38.81
CA VAL A 8 45.34 27.00 -37.37
C VAL A 8 43.90 27.11 -36.88
N ILE A 9 43.01 27.73 -37.66
CA ILE A 9 41.58 27.85 -37.32
C ILE A 9 40.90 26.47 -37.24
N VAL A 10 41.21 25.56 -38.16
CA VAL A 10 40.65 24.19 -38.14
C VAL A 10 41.11 23.42 -36.89
N PHE A 11 42.38 23.54 -36.49
CA PHE A 11 42.88 22.92 -35.27
C PHE A 11 42.25 23.52 -34.00
N LEU A 12 41.97 24.83 -33.97
CA LEU A 12 41.27 25.47 -32.86
C LEU A 12 39.82 25.00 -32.74
N ILE A 13 39.11 24.84 -33.85
CA ILE A 13 37.73 24.33 -33.87
C ILE A 13 37.71 22.85 -33.43
N ALA A 14 38.64 22.04 -33.93
CA ALA A 14 38.75 20.64 -33.52
C ALA A 14 39.10 20.51 -32.03
N GLY A 15 40.03 21.32 -31.53
CA GLY A 15 40.39 21.37 -30.11
C GLY A 15 39.22 21.79 -29.23
N PHE A 16 38.45 22.80 -29.66
CA PHE A 16 37.25 23.24 -28.95
C PHE A 16 36.14 22.17 -28.95
N ALA A 17 35.95 21.47 -30.07
CA ALA A 17 34.98 20.38 -30.16
C ALA A 17 35.35 19.21 -29.24
N ILE A 18 36.64 18.83 -29.17
CA ILE A 18 37.14 17.80 -28.25
C ILE A 18 36.99 18.25 -26.80
N TYR A 19 37.34 19.51 -26.48
CA TYR A 19 37.16 20.06 -25.13
C TYR A 19 35.69 20.10 -24.70
N ALA A 20 34.78 20.52 -25.59
CA ALA A 20 33.35 20.53 -25.32
C ALA A 20 32.78 19.11 -25.16
N PHE A 21 33.29 18.14 -25.93
CA PHE A 21 32.91 16.73 -25.84
C PHE A 21 33.39 16.10 -24.51
N LEU A 22 34.64 16.33 -24.12
CA LEU A 22 35.19 15.87 -22.85
C LEU A 22 34.51 16.53 -21.65
N LYS A 23 34.21 17.84 -21.72
CA LYS A 23 33.48 18.54 -20.67
C LYS A 23 32.05 18.01 -20.53
N ARG A 24 31.36 17.69 -21.63
CA ARG A 24 30.05 17.02 -21.61
C ARG A 24 30.12 15.63 -20.98
N ARG A 25 31.16 14.85 -21.27
CA ARG A 25 31.40 13.55 -20.62
C ARG A 25 31.65 13.68 -19.12
N SER A 26 32.52 14.60 -18.69
CA SER A 26 32.75 14.86 -17.26
C SER A 26 31.48 15.32 -16.53
N LYS A 27 30.59 16.04 -17.23
CA LYS A 27 29.30 16.49 -16.67
C LYS A 27 28.25 15.38 -16.63
N GLN A 28 28.33 14.40 -17.53
CA GLN A 28 27.52 13.18 -17.51
C GLN A 28 28.00 12.17 -16.46
N GLU A 29 29.32 12.08 -16.23
CA GLU A 29 29.90 11.28 -15.14
C GLU A 29 29.62 11.93 -13.78
N ALA A 30 29.66 13.26 -13.68
CA ALA A 30 29.30 13.97 -12.44
C ALA A 30 27.79 13.92 -12.07
N GLU A 31 26.90 13.57 -13.01
CA GLU A 31 25.48 13.27 -12.70
C GLU A 31 25.28 11.83 -12.16
N SER A 32 26.33 11.00 -12.16
CA SER A 32 26.30 9.61 -11.69
C SER A 32 26.89 9.38 -10.29
N ASP A 33 27.53 10.40 -9.69
CA ASP A 33 27.93 10.33 -8.29
C ASP A 33 26.75 10.78 -7.42
N ILE A 34 25.99 9.80 -6.92
CA ILE A 34 25.09 10.03 -5.79
C ILE A 34 25.99 10.42 -4.61
N GLU A 35 25.99 11.71 -4.26
CA GLU A 35 26.72 12.24 -3.11
C GLU A 35 26.26 11.46 -1.85
N VAL A 36 27.19 10.69 -1.27
CA VAL A 36 26.93 9.78 -0.14
C VAL A 36 26.98 10.59 1.16
N ASP A 37 25.88 11.28 1.46
CA ASP A 37 25.60 11.84 2.80
C ASP A 37 24.63 10.92 3.56
N ASP A 38 24.62 11.00 4.89
CA ASP A 38 23.70 10.23 5.76
C ASP A 38 22.23 10.50 5.43
N LYS A 39 21.92 11.67 4.86
CA LYS A 39 20.57 12.03 4.41
C LYS A 39 20.12 11.31 3.14
N THR A 40 21.03 10.77 2.35
CA THR A 40 20.74 10.16 1.04
C THR A 40 19.81 8.94 1.17
N TYR A 41 19.95 8.12 2.21
CA TYR A 41 19.23 6.85 2.34
C TYR A 41 17.95 6.93 3.18
N THR A 42 17.31 8.11 3.23
CA THR A 42 16.01 8.26 3.89
C THR A 42 14.87 7.75 3.02
N LEU A 43 13.79 7.25 3.63
CA LEU A 43 12.61 6.75 2.91
C LEU A 43 12.03 7.80 1.94
N GLU A 44 12.07 9.08 2.30
CA GLU A 44 11.59 10.18 1.46
C GLU A 44 12.39 10.32 0.17
N LEU A 45 13.73 10.36 0.27
CA LEU A 45 14.60 10.48 -0.90
C LEU A 45 14.58 9.24 -1.77
N MET A 46 14.58 8.05 -1.16
CA MET A 46 14.43 6.79 -1.88
C MET A 46 13.09 6.74 -2.63
N THR A 47 11.99 7.20 -2.00
CA THR A 47 10.68 7.32 -2.64
C THR A 47 10.72 8.31 -3.81
N ALA A 48 11.36 9.46 -3.63
CA ALA A 48 11.51 10.47 -4.69
C ALA A 48 12.33 9.95 -5.87
N PHE A 49 13.43 9.23 -5.60
CA PHE A 49 14.25 8.56 -6.60
C PHE A 49 13.42 7.55 -7.41
N VAL A 50 12.72 6.63 -6.72
CA VAL A 50 11.87 5.62 -7.35
C VAL A 50 10.80 6.28 -8.22
N LYS A 51 10.10 7.31 -7.71
CA LYS A 51 9.11 8.10 -8.45
C LYS A 51 9.71 8.66 -9.74
N ARG A 52 10.87 9.33 -9.65
CA ARG A 52 11.56 9.94 -10.79
C ARG A 52 11.96 8.89 -11.84
N ARG A 53 12.57 7.78 -11.41
CA ARG A 53 13.03 6.73 -12.32
C ARG A 53 11.89 6.04 -13.07
N LEU A 54 10.80 5.71 -12.38
CA LEU A 54 9.62 5.14 -13.02
C LEU A 54 8.96 6.12 -14.01
N ASP A 55 8.93 7.41 -13.67
CA ASP A 55 8.46 8.47 -14.57
C ASP A 55 9.35 8.59 -15.82
N GLU A 56 10.67 8.54 -15.67
CA GLU A 56 11.62 8.58 -16.78
C GLU A 56 11.40 7.38 -17.72
N ILE A 57 11.35 6.15 -17.18
CA ILE A 57 11.11 4.94 -17.97
C ILE A 57 9.79 5.05 -18.76
N THR A 58 8.74 5.61 -18.15
CA THR A 58 7.43 5.75 -18.79
C THR A 58 7.33 6.93 -19.78
N LYS A 59 8.22 7.92 -19.71
CA LYS A 59 8.23 9.13 -20.55
C LYS A 59 9.27 9.11 -21.66
N ILE A 60 10.34 8.32 -21.57
CA ILE A 60 11.39 8.21 -22.60
C ILE A 60 10.80 7.98 -24.00
N ASN A 61 11.23 8.79 -24.97
CA ASN A 61 10.94 8.58 -26.38
C ASN A 61 11.90 7.51 -26.95
N LEU A 62 11.36 6.37 -27.36
CA LEU A 62 12.16 5.23 -27.82
C LEU A 62 12.71 5.43 -29.24
N TYR A 63 12.13 6.35 -30.02
CA TYR A 63 12.55 6.60 -31.40
C TYR A 63 13.84 7.43 -31.50
N ASP A 64 14.19 8.17 -30.44
CA ASP A 64 15.35 9.08 -30.44
C ASP A 64 16.67 8.36 -30.07
N ILE A 65 16.62 7.06 -29.75
CA ILE A 65 17.73 6.30 -29.15
C ILE A 65 18.47 5.42 -30.20
N GLY A 66 18.03 5.41 -31.47
CA GLY A 66 18.72 4.67 -32.54
C GLY A 66 18.80 3.16 -32.30
N LEU A 67 17.73 2.56 -31.76
CA LEU A 67 17.68 1.14 -31.41
C LEU A 67 17.40 0.25 -32.63
N SER A 68 17.85 -1.01 -32.60
CA SER A 68 17.41 -2.04 -33.55
C SER A 68 15.91 -2.32 -33.39
N GLU A 69 15.25 -2.86 -34.42
CA GLU A 69 13.80 -3.13 -34.39
C GLU A 69 13.40 -4.09 -33.25
N GLU A 70 14.19 -5.14 -33.01
CA GLU A 70 13.96 -6.10 -31.94
C GLU A 70 14.06 -5.44 -30.56
N GLU A 71 15.10 -4.62 -30.34
CA GLU A 71 15.30 -3.93 -29.06
C GLU A 71 14.24 -2.85 -28.84
N LEU A 72 13.83 -2.15 -29.90
CA LEU A 72 12.72 -1.21 -29.87
C LEU A 72 11.42 -1.90 -29.45
N LYS A 73 11.10 -3.07 -30.04
CA LYS A 73 9.91 -3.86 -29.70
C LYS A 73 9.95 -4.32 -28.25
N ARG A 74 11.10 -4.82 -27.78
CA ARG A 74 11.29 -5.25 -26.38
C ARG A 74 11.08 -4.10 -25.39
N ARG A 75 11.68 -2.93 -25.64
CA ARG A 75 11.53 -1.75 -24.77
C ARG A 75 10.12 -1.17 -24.81
N LYS A 76 9.45 -1.20 -25.97
CA LYS A 76 8.03 -0.81 -26.08
C LYS A 76 7.14 -1.70 -25.21
N GLN A 77 7.35 -3.01 -25.25
CA GLN A 77 6.59 -3.96 -24.43
C GLN A 77 6.79 -3.71 -22.93
N LYS A 78 8.04 -3.61 -22.48
CA LYS A 78 8.36 -3.31 -21.07
C LYS A 78 7.73 -1.99 -20.60
N LYS A 79 7.79 -0.96 -21.44
CA LYS A 79 7.16 0.34 -21.16
C LYS A 79 5.63 0.24 -21.05
N TYR A 80 5.01 -0.56 -21.92
CA TYR A 80 3.57 -0.80 -21.90
C TYR A 80 3.15 -1.56 -20.63
N GLU A 81 3.86 -2.64 -20.30
CA GLU A 81 3.63 -3.45 -19.10
C GLU A 81 3.77 -2.60 -17.83
N LEU A 82 4.82 -1.78 -17.74
CA LEU A 82 4.99 -0.86 -16.63
C LEU A 82 3.82 0.13 -16.50
N LYS A 83 3.39 0.76 -17.60
CA LYS A 83 2.23 1.68 -17.56
C LYS A 83 0.95 0.98 -17.14
N LYS A 84 0.74 -0.25 -17.63
CA LYS A 84 -0.42 -1.08 -17.27
C LYS A 84 -0.39 -1.41 -15.77
N ALA A 85 0.74 -1.89 -15.25
CA ALA A 85 0.89 -2.24 -13.84
C ALA A 85 0.74 -1.02 -12.92
N LEU A 86 1.35 0.13 -13.26
CA LEU A 86 1.18 1.37 -12.49
C LEU A 86 -0.27 1.84 -12.41
N LYS A 87 -1.08 1.59 -13.46
CA LYS A 87 -2.52 1.84 -13.45
C LYS A 87 -3.29 0.76 -12.69
N GLY A 88 -2.87 -0.50 -12.79
CA GLY A 88 -3.49 -1.61 -12.07
C GLY A 88 -3.32 -1.57 -10.56
N CYS A 89 -2.19 -1.05 -10.08
CA CYS A 89 -1.92 -0.85 -8.65
C CYS A 89 -2.97 0.04 -7.98
N THR A 90 -3.45 1.10 -8.66
CA THR A 90 -4.48 1.99 -8.09
C THR A 90 -5.84 1.31 -7.93
N TYR A 91 -6.04 0.17 -8.59
CA TYR A 91 -7.24 -0.67 -8.49
C TYR A 91 -7.10 -1.82 -7.49
N GLY A 92 -5.95 -1.95 -6.82
CA GLY A 92 -5.70 -3.00 -5.84
C GLY A 92 -5.41 -4.36 -6.48
N ASP A 93 -4.86 -4.40 -7.70
CA ASP A 93 -4.36 -5.65 -8.30
C ASP A 93 -3.07 -6.12 -7.60
N VAL A 94 -3.11 -7.34 -7.06
CA VAL A 94 -1.99 -7.93 -6.31
C VAL A 94 -0.82 -8.33 -7.23
N ASN A 95 -1.08 -8.77 -8.46
CA ASN A 95 -0.03 -9.11 -9.43
C ASN A 95 0.68 -7.85 -9.92
N ASP A 96 -0.07 -6.79 -10.21
CA ASP A 96 0.52 -5.50 -10.60
C ASP A 96 1.32 -4.91 -9.43
N LYS A 97 0.81 -5.02 -8.19
CA LYS A 97 1.55 -4.66 -6.96
C LYS A 97 2.87 -5.43 -6.85
N LYS A 98 2.84 -6.76 -7.03
CA LYS A 98 4.04 -7.60 -6.99
C LYS A 98 5.08 -7.17 -8.02
N TYR A 99 4.67 -6.97 -9.27
CA TYR A 99 5.55 -6.51 -10.34
C TYR A 99 6.19 -5.14 -10.03
N ILE A 100 5.40 -4.18 -9.53
CA ILE A 100 5.95 -2.87 -9.16
C ILE A 100 6.91 -2.98 -7.97
N LYS A 101 6.60 -3.80 -6.95
CA LYS A 101 7.53 -4.03 -5.83
C LYS A 101 8.85 -4.64 -6.29
N GLU A 102 8.83 -5.64 -7.16
CA GLU A 102 10.03 -6.22 -7.76
C GLU A 102 10.86 -5.18 -8.51
N LEU A 103 10.22 -4.29 -9.26
CA LEU A 103 10.91 -3.21 -9.95
C LEU A 103 11.50 -2.17 -8.97
N ILE A 104 10.78 -1.82 -7.90
CA ILE A 104 11.30 -0.94 -6.85
C ILE A 104 12.52 -1.58 -6.18
N TYR A 105 12.44 -2.88 -5.86
CA TYR A 105 13.56 -3.63 -5.31
C TYR A 105 14.80 -3.53 -6.22
N ASP A 106 14.64 -3.83 -7.50
CA ASP A 106 15.74 -3.77 -8.48
C ASP A 106 16.33 -2.35 -8.60
N LEU A 107 15.49 -1.30 -8.59
CA LEU A 107 15.94 0.09 -8.63
C LEU A 107 16.76 0.46 -7.39
N LEU A 108 16.31 0.06 -6.20
CA LEU A 108 17.01 0.37 -4.95
C LEU A 108 18.33 -0.40 -4.85
N TYR A 109 18.31 -1.69 -5.16
CA TYR A 109 19.48 -2.55 -5.07
C TYR A 109 20.54 -2.19 -6.13
N ARG A 110 20.14 -2.08 -7.41
CA ARG A 110 21.10 -1.94 -8.53
C ARG A 110 21.44 -0.50 -8.89
N GLU A 111 20.47 0.42 -8.82
CA GLU A 111 20.68 1.81 -9.27
C GLU A 111 20.93 2.77 -8.09
N TYR A 112 20.25 2.56 -6.95
CA TYR A 112 20.43 3.39 -5.75
C TYR A 112 21.51 2.86 -4.79
N ASN A 113 22.06 1.67 -5.08
CA ASN A 113 23.12 1.02 -4.31
C ASN A 113 22.78 0.83 -2.82
N VAL A 114 21.54 0.43 -2.53
CA VAL A 114 21.14 0.01 -1.19
C VAL A 114 21.81 -1.33 -0.86
N ASN A 115 22.44 -1.41 0.30
CA ASN A 115 23.16 -2.58 0.78
C ASN A 115 23.09 -2.68 2.32
N GLU A 116 23.66 -3.75 2.89
CA GLU A 116 23.58 -4.05 4.33
C GLU A 116 24.10 -2.92 5.23
N THR A 117 25.03 -2.08 4.74
CA THR A 117 25.64 -1.02 5.55
C THR A 117 24.82 0.27 5.58
N ASN A 118 23.90 0.48 4.63
CA ASN A 118 23.13 1.73 4.50
C ASN A 118 21.62 1.55 4.65
N ILE A 119 21.09 0.33 4.53
CA ILE A 119 19.66 0.07 4.59
C ILE A 119 19.03 0.50 5.92
N SER A 120 19.78 0.36 7.02
CA SER A 120 19.33 0.74 8.35
C SER A 120 19.20 2.26 8.57
N LYS A 121 19.64 3.08 7.60
CA LYS A 121 19.38 4.53 7.59
C LYS A 121 17.95 4.86 7.16
N ALA A 122 17.31 3.99 6.38
CA ALA A 122 15.92 4.16 5.96
C ALA A 122 14.94 3.79 7.10
N ILE A 123 15.21 2.67 7.76
CA ILE A 123 14.48 2.15 8.93
C ILE A 123 15.54 1.55 9.86
N PRO A 124 15.58 1.89 11.16
CA PRO A 124 16.67 1.49 12.06
C PRO A 124 16.58 0.02 12.51
N PHE A 125 16.70 -0.91 11.56
CA PHE A 125 16.58 -2.37 11.80
C PHE A 125 17.55 -2.90 12.86
N ASP A 126 18.75 -2.32 12.95
CA ASP A 126 19.80 -2.79 13.86
C ASP A 126 19.63 -2.27 15.30
N ILE A 127 18.70 -1.34 15.54
CA ILE A 127 18.45 -0.74 16.85
C ILE A 127 16.94 -0.81 17.16
N PRO A 128 16.45 -1.93 17.74
CA PRO A 128 15.02 -2.15 17.97
C PRO A 128 14.31 -1.06 18.78
N SER A 129 15.05 -0.34 19.65
CA SER A 129 14.50 0.77 20.44
C SER A 129 14.19 2.03 19.63
N LEU A 130 14.76 2.16 18.42
CA LEU A 130 14.48 3.27 17.51
C LEU A 130 13.37 2.95 16.50
N LEU A 131 12.93 1.69 16.41
CA LEU A 131 11.82 1.30 15.54
C LEU A 131 10.50 1.85 16.08
N THR A 132 9.74 2.49 15.20
CA THR A 132 8.37 2.90 15.50
C THR A 132 7.46 1.67 15.60
N ALA A 133 6.28 1.84 16.19
CA ALA A 133 5.29 0.75 16.23
C ALA A 133 4.88 0.29 14.82
N GLN A 134 4.82 1.20 13.83
CA GLN A 134 4.58 0.83 12.45
C GLN A 134 5.74 0.03 11.85
N ASP A 135 7.00 0.39 12.13
CA ASP A 135 8.14 -0.39 11.62
C ASP A 135 8.13 -1.81 12.19
N LYS A 136 7.88 -1.94 13.49
CA LYS A 136 7.74 -3.24 14.15
C LYS A 136 6.59 -4.06 13.55
N PHE A 137 5.44 -3.44 13.32
CA PHE A 137 4.30 -4.09 12.68
C PHE A 137 4.59 -4.52 11.24
N ASP A 138 5.21 -3.67 10.43
CA ASP A 138 5.56 -3.99 9.04
C ASP A 138 6.51 -5.20 8.99
N ILE A 139 7.46 -5.29 9.92
CA ILE A 139 8.36 -6.45 10.06
C ILE A 139 7.58 -7.69 10.50
N ILE A 140 6.76 -7.61 11.57
CA ILE A 140 5.93 -8.74 12.03
C ILE A 140 5.09 -9.28 10.87
N LEU A 141 4.37 -8.39 10.19
CA LEU A 141 3.47 -8.77 9.11
C LEU A 141 4.23 -9.36 7.93
N TYR A 142 5.40 -8.82 7.58
CA TYR A 142 6.26 -9.38 6.53
C TYR A 142 6.72 -10.81 6.87
N MET A 143 7.24 -11.02 8.09
CA MET A 143 7.72 -12.34 8.53
C MET A 143 6.58 -13.36 8.55
N TYR A 144 5.42 -12.99 9.10
CA TYR A 144 4.24 -13.85 9.10
C TYR A 144 3.69 -14.09 7.69
N LYS A 145 3.79 -13.13 6.78
CA LYS A 145 3.36 -13.30 5.39
C LYS A 145 4.22 -14.30 4.64
N ASN A 146 5.52 -14.37 4.95
CA ASN A 146 6.41 -15.38 4.37
C ASN A 146 6.01 -16.81 4.79
N GLU A 147 5.43 -16.98 5.98
CA GLU A 147 5.00 -18.29 6.49
C GLU A 147 3.54 -18.63 6.17
N PHE A 148 2.62 -17.67 6.35
CA PHE A 148 1.17 -17.88 6.32
C PHE A 148 0.46 -17.21 5.13
N GLY A 149 1.19 -16.50 4.26
CA GLY A 149 0.61 -15.81 3.12
C GLY A 149 -0.45 -14.78 3.53
N TYR A 150 -1.66 -14.86 2.97
CA TYR A 150 -2.76 -13.94 3.29
C TYR A 150 -3.37 -14.14 4.68
N GLU A 151 -3.02 -15.23 5.39
CA GLU A 151 -3.46 -15.48 6.77
C GLU A 151 -2.54 -14.82 7.81
N ALA A 152 -1.50 -14.09 7.39
CA ALA A 152 -0.52 -13.49 8.30
C ALA A 152 -1.14 -12.66 9.43
N LEU A 153 -1.95 -11.64 9.10
CA LEU A 153 -2.60 -10.81 10.11
C LEU A 153 -3.60 -11.60 10.98
N PRO A 154 -4.49 -12.46 10.41
CA PRO A 154 -5.32 -13.36 11.20
C PRO A 154 -4.54 -14.22 12.21
N GLU A 155 -3.40 -14.79 11.81
CA GLU A 155 -2.58 -15.62 12.70
C GLU A 155 -1.93 -14.79 13.80
N VAL A 156 -1.43 -13.59 13.50
CA VAL A 156 -0.93 -12.65 14.53
C VAL A 156 -2.03 -12.30 15.53
N ILE A 157 -3.24 -11.96 15.05
CA ILE A 157 -4.36 -11.61 15.91
C ILE A 157 -4.72 -12.77 16.84
N LYS A 158 -4.84 -13.99 16.32
CA LYS A 158 -5.19 -15.18 17.11
C LYS A 158 -4.09 -15.58 18.09
N LYS A 159 -2.83 -15.63 17.65
CA LYS A 159 -1.69 -16.07 18.48
C LYS A 159 -1.54 -15.21 19.74
N TYR A 160 -1.85 -13.91 19.61
CA TYR A 160 -1.68 -12.93 20.68
C TYR A 160 -2.99 -12.41 21.28
N ASN A 161 -4.14 -13.03 20.93
CA ASN A 161 -5.48 -12.63 21.39
C ASN A 161 -5.75 -11.13 21.24
N LEU A 162 -5.36 -10.56 20.10
CA LEU A 162 -5.45 -9.12 19.86
C LEU A 162 -6.89 -8.63 19.65
N ASP A 163 -7.83 -9.55 19.45
CA ASP A 163 -9.26 -9.29 19.27
C ASP A 163 -10.08 -9.41 20.57
N ASP A 164 -9.43 -9.45 21.72
CA ASP A 164 -10.09 -9.37 23.02
C ASP A 164 -10.57 -7.95 23.34
N LEU A 165 -11.65 -7.87 24.12
CA LEU A 165 -12.22 -6.62 24.57
C LEU A 165 -11.37 -6.04 25.70
N LYS A 166 -10.91 -4.79 25.56
CA LYS A 166 -9.89 -4.18 26.44
C LYS A 166 -10.39 -2.88 27.08
N TYR A 167 -9.87 -2.57 28.27
CA TYR A 167 -9.98 -1.25 28.89
C TYR A 167 -8.72 -0.47 28.59
N VAL A 168 -8.87 0.67 27.92
CA VAL A 168 -7.76 1.53 27.48
C VAL A 168 -7.86 2.83 28.24
N GLU A 169 -6.72 3.36 28.67
CA GLU A 169 -6.67 4.67 29.32
C GLU A 169 -7.23 5.75 28.39
N GLY A 170 -8.13 6.59 28.91
CA GLY A 170 -8.83 7.63 28.14
C GLY A 170 -10.15 7.19 27.48
N GLU A 171 -10.45 5.89 27.43
CA GLU A 171 -11.73 5.38 26.90
C GLU A 171 -12.71 5.07 28.04
N ALA A 172 -13.92 5.64 27.99
CA ALA A 172 -14.94 5.45 29.04
C ALA A 172 -15.57 4.04 29.03
N LYS A 173 -15.44 3.32 27.91
CA LYS A 173 -16.02 2.00 27.70
C LYS A 173 -14.96 1.04 27.17
N PRO A 174 -15.07 -0.25 27.49
CA PRO A 174 -14.16 -1.22 26.91
C PRO A 174 -14.36 -1.28 25.39
N CYS A 175 -13.26 -1.42 24.65
CA CYS A 175 -13.23 -1.37 23.20
C CYS A 175 -12.25 -2.41 22.63
N TYR A 176 -12.42 -2.72 21.34
CA TYR A 176 -11.47 -3.57 20.61
C TYR A 176 -10.41 -2.69 19.96
N VAL A 177 -9.18 -2.80 20.44
CA VAL A 177 -8.04 -2.01 19.95
C VAL A 177 -6.78 -2.87 19.96
N ILE A 178 -5.90 -2.64 18.99
CA ILE A 178 -4.52 -3.11 19.01
C ILE A 178 -3.63 -1.89 19.26
N THR A 179 -2.83 -1.92 20.33
CA THR A 179 -2.03 -0.78 20.77
C THR A 179 -0.57 -0.87 20.34
N SER A 180 0.14 0.25 20.39
CA SER A 180 1.57 0.33 20.08
C SER A 180 2.43 -0.52 21.02
N GLU A 181 2.03 -0.64 22.29
CA GLU A 181 2.68 -1.46 23.30
C GLU A 181 2.53 -2.95 22.98
N GLU A 182 1.35 -3.38 22.51
CA GLU A 182 1.12 -4.78 22.12
C GLU A 182 1.98 -5.16 20.92
N ILE A 183 2.02 -4.31 19.88
CA ILE A 183 2.90 -4.53 18.73
C ILE A 183 4.37 -4.57 19.14
N SER A 184 4.79 -3.68 20.05
CA SER A 184 6.17 -3.67 20.56
C SER A 184 6.50 -4.96 21.32
N LYS A 185 5.60 -5.42 22.18
CA LYS A 185 5.77 -6.69 22.92
C LYS A 185 5.85 -7.89 21.98
N ILE A 186 5.00 -7.95 20.95
CA ILE A 186 5.03 -9.03 19.96
C ILE A 186 6.39 -9.06 19.25
N TYR A 187 6.86 -7.91 18.78
CA TYR A 187 8.14 -7.81 18.09
C TYR A 187 9.31 -8.31 18.96
N GLU A 188 9.33 -7.90 20.24
CA GLU A 188 10.34 -8.31 21.21
C GLU A 188 10.26 -9.81 21.54
N GLN A 189 9.04 -10.37 21.62
CA GLN A 189 8.82 -11.79 21.89
C GLN A 189 9.23 -12.70 20.72
N GLU A 190 8.98 -12.28 19.49
CA GLU A 190 9.34 -13.07 18.30
C GLU A 190 10.85 -13.04 18.01
N ASN A 191 11.52 -11.95 18.37
CA ASN A 191 12.98 -11.79 18.25
C ASN A 191 13.50 -12.18 16.84
N PHE A 192 12.88 -11.62 15.80
CA PHE A 192 13.19 -11.94 14.41
C PHE A 192 14.65 -11.66 14.05
N ILE A 193 15.24 -12.55 13.26
CA ILE A 193 16.55 -12.34 12.62
C ILE A 193 16.29 -11.97 11.17
N LEU A 194 16.56 -10.72 10.80
CA LEU A 194 16.32 -10.20 9.46
C LEU A 194 17.58 -10.28 8.60
N THR A 195 17.45 -10.87 7.41
CA THR A 195 18.47 -10.79 6.36
C THR A 195 18.40 -9.45 5.63
N PHE A 196 19.42 -9.14 4.82
CA PHE A 196 19.40 -7.98 3.92
C PHE A 196 18.13 -7.94 3.05
N GLU A 197 17.76 -9.09 2.48
CA GLU A 197 16.61 -9.23 1.59
C GLU A 197 15.30 -8.92 2.32
N ASP A 198 15.16 -9.38 3.57
CA ASP A 198 14.00 -9.08 4.41
C ASP A 198 13.89 -7.57 4.67
N LYS A 199 14.99 -6.95 5.12
CA LYS A 199 15.08 -5.51 5.36
C LYS A 199 14.70 -4.72 4.09
N LEU A 200 15.23 -5.12 2.94
CA LEU A 200 14.97 -4.44 1.67
C LEU A 200 13.52 -4.59 1.23
N ASN A 201 12.92 -5.77 1.41
CA ASN A 201 11.50 -5.97 1.10
C ASN A 201 10.57 -5.14 1.99
N VAL A 202 10.90 -4.95 3.27
CA VAL A 202 10.16 -4.04 4.17
C VAL A 202 10.27 -2.60 3.68
N VAL A 203 11.46 -2.12 3.33
CA VAL A 203 11.68 -0.77 2.76
C VAL A 203 10.92 -0.60 1.43
N VAL A 204 10.96 -1.60 0.54
CA VAL A 204 10.23 -1.61 -0.72
C VAL A 204 8.73 -1.50 -0.48
N GLN A 205 8.19 -2.23 0.50
CA GLN A 205 6.77 -2.13 0.86
C GLN A 205 6.43 -0.73 1.39
N ARG A 206 7.26 -0.16 2.26
CA ARG A 206 7.07 1.20 2.79
C ARG A 206 7.09 2.27 1.69
N ILE A 207 7.97 2.14 0.70
CA ILE A 207 7.99 3.04 -0.47
C ILE A 207 6.74 2.83 -1.34
N TYR A 208 6.38 1.58 -1.62
CA TYR A 208 5.21 1.24 -2.43
C TYR A 208 3.92 1.83 -1.85
N GLN A 209 3.68 1.66 -0.55
CA GLN A 209 2.43 2.09 0.07
C GLN A 209 2.18 3.60 -0.03
N HIS A 210 3.24 4.42 0.06
CA HIS A 210 3.15 5.88 -0.06
C HIS A 210 3.16 6.35 -1.52
N TYR A 211 3.76 5.59 -2.44
CA TYR A 211 3.81 5.96 -3.84
C TYR A 211 2.54 5.55 -4.61
N LYS A 212 2.17 4.27 -4.57
CA LYS A 212 1.09 3.68 -5.39
C LYS A 212 0.04 2.94 -4.59
N GLY A 213 0.43 2.38 -3.45
CA GLY A 213 -0.47 1.65 -2.58
C GLY A 213 -1.45 2.54 -1.80
N TYR A 214 -2.15 1.90 -0.87
CA TYR A 214 -3.18 2.52 -0.04
C TYR A 214 -2.64 3.02 1.31
N SER A 215 -1.39 3.52 1.35
CA SER A 215 -0.75 3.97 2.61
C SER A 215 -0.65 2.84 3.63
N SER A 216 -0.65 3.14 4.93
CA SER A 216 -0.45 2.17 6.03
C SER A 216 -1.41 0.97 6.03
N ILE A 217 -2.50 1.01 5.25
CA ILE A 217 -3.44 -0.11 5.10
C ILE A 217 -3.12 -1.06 3.94
N ASP A 218 -2.08 -0.77 3.15
CA ASP A 218 -1.83 -1.44 1.86
C ASP A 218 -1.62 -2.96 1.99
N GLU A 219 -0.82 -3.41 2.95
CA GLU A 219 -0.64 -4.85 3.22
C GLU A 219 -1.84 -5.44 3.95
N ILE A 220 -2.42 -4.71 4.91
CA ILE A 220 -3.57 -5.16 5.71
C ILE A 220 -4.76 -5.48 4.81
N ARG A 221 -5.02 -4.65 3.80
CA ARG A 221 -6.12 -4.82 2.85
C ARG A 221 -6.02 -6.14 2.09
N ASP A 222 -4.82 -6.66 1.86
CA ASP A 222 -4.62 -7.93 1.15
C ASP A 222 -4.88 -9.15 2.07
N MET A 223 -4.83 -8.99 3.40
CA MET A 223 -4.97 -10.07 4.39
C MET A 223 -6.41 -10.61 4.51
N ASN A 224 -6.58 -11.86 4.97
CA ASN A 224 -7.89 -12.50 5.09
C ASN A 224 -8.69 -12.00 6.32
N ILE A 225 -9.19 -10.77 6.21
CA ILE A 225 -10.07 -10.09 7.18
C ILE A 225 -11.42 -9.77 6.51
N ASP A 226 -12.45 -9.47 7.31
CA ASP A 226 -13.81 -9.23 6.81
C ASP A 226 -13.95 -7.83 6.16
N GLY A 227 -13.08 -6.89 6.54
CA GLY A 227 -13.17 -5.52 6.06
C GLY A 227 -12.10 -4.61 6.64
N ILE A 228 -11.99 -3.42 6.04
CA ILE A 228 -11.10 -2.35 6.48
C ILE A 228 -11.76 -1.00 6.27
N SER A 229 -11.62 -0.09 7.24
CA SER A 229 -12.13 1.27 7.13
C SER A 229 -11.12 2.30 7.63
N GLY A 230 -11.22 3.50 7.07
CA GLY A 230 -10.31 4.60 7.35
C GLY A 230 -11.05 5.93 7.41
N GLY A 231 -10.65 6.83 8.30
CA GLY A 231 -11.24 8.16 8.43
C GLY A 231 -12.65 8.21 9.05
N VAL A 232 -13.12 7.09 9.60
CA VAL A 232 -14.50 6.92 10.11
C VAL A 232 -14.74 7.50 11.50
N SER A 233 -13.69 7.95 12.17
CA SER A 233 -13.73 8.55 13.51
C SER A 233 -12.64 9.60 13.63
N GLY A 234 -12.73 10.45 14.66
CA GLY A 234 -11.78 11.54 14.89
C GLY A 234 -12.17 12.84 14.19
N LEU A 235 -11.48 13.92 14.56
CA LEU A 235 -11.76 15.28 14.12
C LEU A 235 -11.01 15.62 12.84
N PRO A 236 -11.60 16.43 11.94
CA PRO A 236 -10.90 17.02 10.81
C PRO A 236 -9.80 18.00 11.26
N GLU A 237 -8.69 18.09 10.53
CA GLU A 237 -7.61 19.07 10.72
C GLU A 237 -8.12 20.51 10.64
N SER A 238 -9.12 20.77 9.80
CA SER A 238 -9.76 22.10 9.70
C SER A 238 -10.44 22.51 11.00
N PHE A 239 -11.09 21.56 11.68
CA PHE A 239 -11.71 21.80 12.98
C PHE A 239 -10.66 21.98 14.07
N LEU A 240 -9.62 21.13 14.09
CA LEU A 240 -8.51 21.24 15.03
C LEU A 240 -7.78 22.59 14.91
N SER A 241 -7.60 23.07 13.67
CA SER A 241 -6.97 24.36 13.39
C SER A 241 -7.80 25.54 13.91
N GLN A 242 -9.12 25.48 13.80
CA GLN A 242 -10.03 26.51 14.33
C GLN A 242 -10.00 26.56 15.87
N VAL A 243 -10.01 25.39 16.51
CA VAL A 243 -9.93 25.30 17.97
C VAL A 243 -8.57 25.76 18.48
N ALA A 244 -7.48 25.34 17.82
CA ALA A 244 -6.12 25.76 18.15
C ALA A 244 -5.88 27.28 18.04
N GLN A 245 -6.58 27.97 17.14
CA GLN A 245 -6.53 29.43 17.03
C GLN A 245 -7.26 30.15 18.18
N THR A 246 -8.17 29.44 18.85
CA THR A 246 -9.00 29.99 19.93
C THR A 246 -8.43 29.66 21.31
N ASP A 247 -7.71 28.54 21.46
CA ASP A 247 -7.20 28.06 22.74
C ASP A 247 -5.79 27.44 22.61
N GLY A 248 -4.79 28.11 23.17
CA GLY A 248 -3.36 27.75 23.02
C GLY A 248 -2.98 26.43 23.70
N ASP A 249 -3.72 26.01 24.73
CA ASP A 249 -3.54 24.74 25.44
C ASP A 249 -4.04 23.52 24.63
N TYR A 250 -4.77 23.74 23.54
CA TYR A 250 -5.25 22.65 22.69
C TYR A 250 -4.16 22.13 21.73
N LEU A 251 -3.20 22.98 21.35
CA LEU A 251 -2.06 22.61 20.50
C LEU A 251 -1.12 21.61 21.17
N SER A 252 -0.87 21.75 22.47
CA SER A 252 -0.09 20.79 23.26
C SER A 252 -0.80 19.44 23.37
N GLN A 253 -2.12 19.43 23.54
CA GLN A 253 -2.93 18.20 23.55
C GLN A 253 -2.98 17.50 22.18
N ILE A 254 -2.99 18.25 21.07
CA ILE A 254 -2.86 17.68 19.72
C ILE A 254 -1.48 17.05 19.51
N ALA A 255 -0.40 17.73 19.94
CA ALA A 255 0.97 17.21 19.83
C ALA A 255 1.19 15.95 20.69
N GLU A 256 0.52 15.86 21.84
CA GLU A 256 0.50 14.68 22.71
C GLU A 256 -0.45 13.56 22.25
N HIS A 257 -1.03 13.63 21.04
CA HIS A 257 -1.99 12.64 20.51
C HIS A 257 -3.24 12.42 21.38
N LYS A 258 -3.57 13.37 22.27
CA LYS A 258 -4.79 13.29 23.10
C LYS A 258 -6.06 13.58 22.33
N VAL A 259 -5.94 14.23 21.17
CA VAL A 259 -7.08 14.56 20.30
C VAL A 259 -7.11 13.60 19.10
N PRO A 260 -8.17 12.79 18.93
CA PRO A 260 -8.24 11.82 17.84
C PRO A 260 -8.40 12.54 16.50
N ARG A 261 -7.45 12.37 15.58
CA ARG A 261 -7.52 12.93 14.21
C ARG A 261 -8.13 11.92 13.25
N ALA A 262 -8.86 12.39 12.25
CA ALA A 262 -9.43 11.53 11.22
C ALA A 262 -8.39 10.70 10.46
N CYS A 263 -7.20 11.27 10.20
CA CYS A 263 -6.10 10.57 9.54
C CYS A 263 -5.45 9.47 10.41
N ASP A 264 -5.71 9.42 11.72
CA ASP A 264 -5.25 8.34 12.60
C ASP A 264 -6.30 7.22 12.75
N SER A 265 -7.49 7.39 12.19
CA SER A 265 -8.59 6.45 12.32
C SER A 265 -8.47 5.30 11.31
N ILE A 266 -7.80 4.22 11.69
CA ILE A 266 -7.71 2.97 10.92
C ILE A 266 -8.35 1.82 11.70
N TRP A 267 -9.24 1.09 11.04
CA TRP A 267 -10.01 -0.01 11.63
C TRP A 267 -10.05 -1.21 10.72
N ILE A 268 -10.06 -2.40 11.31
CA ILE A 268 -10.34 -3.66 10.61
C ILE A 268 -11.62 -4.29 11.15
N MET A 269 -12.33 -5.01 10.29
CA MET A 269 -13.39 -5.93 10.70
C MET A 269 -12.81 -7.34 10.69
N PHE A 270 -12.79 -7.98 11.85
CA PHE A 270 -12.24 -9.32 12.01
C PHE A 270 -13.21 -10.19 12.82
N HIS A 271 -13.75 -11.21 12.18
CA HIS A 271 -14.76 -12.12 12.73
C HIS A 271 -15.94 -11.38 13.37
N GLY A 272 -16.43 -10.35 12.69
CA GLY A 272 -17.55 -9.50 13.15
C GLY A 272 -17.20 -8.49 14.25
N LYS A 273 -15.93 -8.40 14.68
CA LYS A 273 -15.45 -7.38 15.62
C LYS A 273 -14.79 -6.24 14.86
N SER A 274 -15.15 -5.00 15.20
CA SER A 274 -14.50 -3.80 14.68
C SER A 274 -13.34 -3.42 15.59
N ILE A 275 -12.11 -3.60 15.12
CA ILE A 275 -10.88 -3.42 15.91
C ILE A 275 -10.12 -2.19 15.42
N ARG A 276 -9.82 -1.25 16.33
CA ARG A 276 -9.00 -0.06 16.03
C ARG A 276 -7.52 -0.44 15.98
N LEU A 277 -6.80 0.00 14.96
CA LEU A 277 -5.34 -0.13 14.89
C LEU A 277 -4.69 1.18 15.37
N ALA A 278 -4.59 1.35 16.69
CA ALA A 278 -4.19 2.64 17.28
C ALA A 278 -2.73 3.03 17.02
N PHE A 279 -1.91 2.09 16.56
CA PHE A 279 -0.50 2.29 16.25
C PHE A 279 -0.25 2.70 14.79
N LEU A 280 -1.30 2.78 13.95
CA LEU A 280 -1.21 3.16 12.54
C LEU A 280 -1.90 4.49 12.27
N SER A 281 -1.40 5.18 11.25
CA SER A 281 -1.98 6.44 10.76
C SER A 281 -1.73 6.58 9.26
N PHE A 282 -2.57 7.37 8.58
CA PHE A 282 -2.31 7.90 7.24
C PHE A 282 -1.31 9.07 7.27
N GLY A 283 -0.99 9.61 8.45
CA GLY A 283 -0.02 10.68 8.70
C GLY A 283 -0.53 12.09 8.40
N SER A 284 -1.42 12.23 7.41
CA SER A 284 -2.03 13.52 7.05
C SER A 284 -3.41 13.35 6.42
N GLU A 285 -4.25 14.39 6.48
CA GLU A 285 -5.51 14.41 5.71
C GLU A 285 -5.31 14.31 4.20
N ALA A 286 -4.23 14.88 3.67
CA ALA A 286 -3.92 14.80 2.24
C ALA A 286 -3.72 13.35 1.79
N GLU A 287 -3.05 12.54 2.61
CA GLU A 287 -2.82 11.13 2.33
C GLU A 287 -4.10 10.30 2.49
N LEU A 288 -4.89 10.53 3.55
CA LEU A 288 -6.21 9.92 3.71
C LEU A 288 -7.11 10.22 2.49
N LYS A 289 -7.15 11.48 2.04
CA LYS A 289 -7.86 11.90 0.83
C LYS A 289 -7.34 11.17 -0.41
N ARG A 290 -6.02 11.03 -0.58
CA ARG A 290 -5.42 10.28 -1.70
C ARG A 290 -5.90 8.83 -1.72
N VAL A 291 -5.91 8.18 -0.56
CA VAL A 291 -6.39 6.80 -0.40
C VAL A 291 -7.88 6.71 -0.75
N CYS A 292 -8.72 7.56 -0.16
CA CYS A 292 -10.16 7.65 -0.47
C CYS A 292 -10.41 7.87 -1.96
N GLN A 293 -9.66 8.75 -2.60
CA GLN A 293 -9.82 9.03 -4.03
C GLN A 293 -9.37 7.88 -4.93
N ASN A 294 -8.54 6.95 -4.45
CA ASN A 294 -8.01 5.85 -5.27
C ASN A 294 -8.76 4.54 -5.07
N ILE A 295 -9.15 4.23 -3.83
CA ILE A 295 -9.63 2.90 -3.43
C ILE A 295 -10.90 2.45 -4.17
N TYR A 296 -11.73 3.38 -4.65
CA TYR A 296 -12.96 3.08 -5.38
C TYR A 296 -12.84 3.15 -6.92
N LYS A 297 -11.66 3.43 -7.49
CA LYS A 297 -11.54 3.78 -8.93
C LYS A 297 -11.67 2.63 -9.92
N TYR A 298 -11.73 1.38 -9.47
CA TYR A 298 -11.85 0.23 -10.37
C TYR A 298 -13.11 0.34 -11.25
N ASN A 299 -13.03 -0.03 -12.54
CA ASN A 299 -14.11 0.17 -13.53
C ASN A 299 -14.60 1.62 -13.76
N ASN A 300 -13.86 2.63 -13.31
CA ASN A 300 -14.09 4.06 -13.58
C ASN A 300 -15.52 4.56 -13.23
N PRO A 301 -15.96 4.51 -11.96
CA PRO A 301 -17.31 4.90 -11.52
C PRO A 301 -17.56 6.43 -11.48
N GLY A 302 -16.72 7.21 -12.16
CA GLY A 302 -16.68 8.68 -12.09
C GLY A 302 -15.95 9.23 -10.86
N GLN A 303 -15.84 10.55 -10.77
CA GLN A 303 -15.15 11.23 -9.67
C GLN A 303 -16.13 11.62 -8.54
N LEU A 304 -15.61 11.74 -7.32
CA LEU A 304 -16.30 12.38 -6.20
C LEU A 304 -16.35 13.90 -6.45
N SER A 305 -17.49 14.52 -6.16
CA SER A 305 -17.70 15.97 -6.32
C SER A 305 -18.48 16.52 -5.13
N ASP A 306 -18.62 17.84 -5.02
CA ASP A 306 -19.44 18.44 -3.96
C ASP A 306 -20.92 18.02 -4.10
N THR A 307 -21.38 17.84 -5.35
CA THR A 307 -22.73 17.37 -5.68
C THR A 307 -22.93 15.87 -5.48
N ASN A 308 -21.86 15.08 -5.58
CA ASN A 308 -21.89 13.64 -5.37
C ASN A 308 -20.83 13.26 -4.33
N GLY A 309 -21.20 13.45 -3.07
CA GLY A 309 -20.33 13.32 -1.90
C GLY A 309 -20.05 11.88 -1.45
N PHE A 310 -20.60 10.87 -2.13
CA PHE A 310 -20.29 9.47 -1.84
C PHE A 310 -20.19 8.62 -3.12
N LYS A 311 -19.47 7.50 -3.02
CA LYS A 311 -19.40 6.49 -4.08
C LYS A 311 -19.49 5.11 -3.47
N ILE A 312 -20.28 4.25 -4.11
CA ILE A 312 -20.32 2.82 -3.86
C ILE A 312 -19.80 2.15 -5.12
N ASN A 313 -18.81 1.28 -4.97
CA ASN A 313 -18.26 0.54 -6.09
C ASN A 313 -17.69 -0.82 -5.63
N GLU A 314 -17.17 -1.60 -6.57
CA GLU A 314 -16.41 -2.81 -6.31
C GLU A 314 -14.93 -2.58 -6.62
N MET A 315 -14.07 -3.23 -5.84
CA MET A 315 -12.63 -3.31 -6.06
C MET A 315 -12.31 -4.48 -6.99
N LYS A 316 -11.07 -4.56 -7.48
CA LYS A 316 -10.68 -5.61 -8.44
C LYS A 316 -10.76 -7.03 -7.87
N ASP A 317 -10.56 -7.18 -6.56
CA ASP A 317 -10.73 -8.45 -5.84
C ASP A 317 -12.20 -8.79 -5.54
N GLY A 318 -13.14 -7.97 -6.02
CA GLY A 318 -14.56 -8.09 -5.77
C GLY A 318 -15.03 -7.42 -4.48
N SER A 319 -14.14 -6.94 -3.59
CA SER A 319 -14.53 -6.28 -2.35
C SER A 319 -15.42 -5.07 -2.61
N ARG A 320 -16.46 -4.87 -1.80
CA ARG A 320 -17.31 -3.68 -1.91
C ARG A 320 -16.67 -2.53 -1.17
N VAL A 321 -16.61 -1.37 -1.83
CA VAL A 321 -16.04 -0.16 -1.25
C VAL A 321 -17.04 0.97 -1.29
N VAL A 322 -17.20 1.62 -0.14
CA VAL A 322 -17.95 2.87 0.01
C VAL A 322 -16.95 3.95 0.39
N VAL A 323 -17.01 5.09 -0.30
CA VAL A 323 -16.18 6.26 0.01
C VAL A 323 -17.08 7.46 0.18
N VAL A 324 -16.81 8.27 1.20
CA VAL A 324 -17.49 9.53 1.50
C VAL A 324 -16.46 10.65 1.63
N ARG A 325 -16.90 11.88 1.39
CA ARG A 325 -16.07 13.08 1.48
C ARG A 325 -16.73 14.19 2.30
N PRO A 326 -15.95 15.18 2.73
CA PRO A 326 -16.48 16.40 3.35
C PRO A 326 -17.59 17.04 2.52
N SER A 327 -18.57 17.60 3.24
CA SER A 327 -19.92 18.04 2.79
C SER A 327 -21.01 16.96 2.81
N MET A 328 -20.66 15.68 2.70
CA MET A 328 -21.57 14.55 2.98
C MET A 328 -21.27 13.90 4.34
N SER A 329 -20.00 13.89 4.73
CA SER A 329 -19.49 13.49 6.04
C SER A 329 -18.63 14.61 6.64
N GLU A 330 -18.26 14.50 7.91
CA GLU A 330 -17.33 15.45 8.55
C GLU A 330 -15.91 15.32 7.99
N THR A 331 -15.51 14.10 7.64
CA THR A 331 -14.14 13.74 7.22
C THR A 331 -14.16 13.04 5.86
N TRP A 332 -12.99 12.87 5.24
CA TRP A 332 -12.82 11.84 4.21
C TRP A 332 -12.86 10.47 4.88
N ALA A 333 -13.66 9.55 4.37
CA ALA A 333 -13.71 8.19 4.93
C ALA A 333 -14.01 7.14 3.88
N PHE A 334 -13.62 5.90 4.17
CA PHE A 334 -13.97 4.75 3.36
C PHE A 334 -14.29 3.52 4.21
N PHE A 335 -15.08 2.63 3.64
CA PHE A 335 -15.42 1.32 4.18
C PHE A 335 -15.25 0.29 3.07
N VAL A 336 -14.33 -0.64 3.27
CA VAL A 336 -14.17 -1.82 2.43
C VAL A 336 -14.76 -3.00 3.17
N ARG A 337 -15.77 -3.63 2.58
CA ARG A 337 -16.27 -4.92 2.99
C ARG A 337 -15.69 -5.97 2.04
N LYS A 338 -14.87 -6.85 2.59
CA LYS A 338 -14.31 -7.96 1.84
C LYS A 338 -15.36 -9.06 1.74
N PHE A 339 -15.39 -9.73 0.60
CA PHE A 339 -16.12 -10.98 0.50
C PHE A 339 -15.31 -12.03 1.23
N ASP A 340 -15.93 -12.69 2.21
CA ASP A 340 -15.28 -13.78 2.92
C ASP A 340 -14.99 -14.91 1.91
N VAL A 341 -13.69 -15.15 1.66
CA VAL A 341 -13.22 -16.20 0.77
C VAL A 341 -13.06 -17.51 1.54
N LYS A 342 -13.44 -17.59 2.83
CA LYS A 342 -13.72 -18.87 3.45
C LYS A 342 -14.84 -19.51 2.63
N ARG A 343 -14.44 -20.33 1.66
CA ARG A 343 -15.30 -21.18 0.86
C ARG A 343 -16.03 -22.06 1.87
N ALA A 344 -17.20 -21.62 2.30
CA ALA A 344 -18.08 -22.45 3.09
C ALA A 344 -18.29 -23.71 2.26
N THR A 345 -17.82 -24.83 2.79
CA THR A 345 -18.00 -26.14 2.16
C THR A 345 -19.50 -26.43 2.10
N LEU A 346 -19.94 -27.25 1.14
CA LEU A 346 -21.37 -27.58 1.06
C LEU A 346 -21.83 -28.25 2.37
N GLU A 347 -20.94 -28.99 3.02
CA GLU A 347 -21.10 -29.62 4.33
C GLU A 347 -21.33 -28.60 5.46
N GLN A 348 -20.77 -27.39 5.35
CA GLN A 348 -20.96 -26.30 6.31
C GLN A 348 -22.26 -25.50 6.07
N ILE A 349 -22.77 -25.49 4.83
CA ILE A 349 -23.96 -24.73 4.42
C ILE A 349 -25.23 -25.57 4.55
N ILE A 350 -25.20 -26.82 4.08
CA ILE A 350 -26.35 -27.71 4.03
C ILE A 350 -26.37 -28.54 5.32
N ARG A 351 -27.10 -28.07 6.33
CA ARG A 351 -27.12 -28.67 7.68
C ARG A 351 -28.37 -29.49 8.00
N PHE A 352 -29.36 -29.49 7.11
CA PHE A 352 -30.67 -30.09 7.34
C PHE A 352 -30.67 -31.61 7.08
N PRO A 353 -31.67 -32.36 7.57
CA PRO A 353 -31.84 -33.77 7.23
C PRO A 353 -31.86 -33.98 5.70
N GLY A 354 -31.16 -34.99 5.20
CA GLY A 354 -30.97 -35.23 3.76
C GLY A 354 -29.82 -34.43 3.12
N LYS A 355 -28.97 -33.79 3.94
CA LYS A 355 -27.83 -33.00 3.45
C LYS A 355 -26.85 -33.80 2.61
N ASP A 356 -26.57 -35.05 2.97
CA ASP A 356 -25.52 -35.83 2.32
C ASP A 356 -25.96 -36.18 0.88
N GLU A 357 -27.22 -36.56 0.71
CA GLU A 357 -27.84 -36.83 -0.59
C GLU A 357 -27.94 -35.56 -1.45
N ALA A 358 -28.30 -34.42 -0.85
CA ALA A 358 -28.37 -33.13 -1.55
C ALA A 358 -26.99 -32.67 -2.03
N ILE A 359 -25.96 -32.80 -1.19
CA ILE A 359 -24.58 -32.49 -1.52
C ILE A 359 -24.09 -33.39 -2.65
N ASP A 360 -24.35 -34.69 -2.59
CA ASP A 360 -23.93 -35.64 -3.62
C ASP A 360 -24.65 -35.42 -4.95
N LEU A 361 -25.95 -35.13 -4.92
CA LEU A 361 -26.70 -34.73 -6.12
C LEU A 361 -26.09 -33.48 -6.77
N LEU A 362 -25.78 -32.44 -5.99
CA LEU A 362 -25.13 -31.23 -6.49
C LEU A 362 -23.78 -31.53 -7.14
N LYS A 363 -22.96 -32.41 -6.52
CA LYS A 363 -21.68 -32.86 -7.12
C LYS A 363 -21.91 -33.53 -8.48
N TYR A 364 -22.92 -34.39 -8.62
CA TYR A 364 -23.23 -35.05 -9.90
C TYR A 364 -23.77 -34.07 -10.96
N LEU A 365 -24.61 -33.12 -10.59
CA LEU A 365 -25.14 -32.11 -11.51
C LEU A 365 -24.03 -31.21 -12.06
N VAL A 366 -23.09 -30.78 -11.21
CA VAL A 366 -21.92 -29.98 -11.60
C VAL A 366 -20.98 -30.80 -12.49
N LYS A 367 -20.65 -32.04 -12.09
CA LYS A 367 -19.83 -32.96 -12.93
C LYS A 367 -20.50 -33.24 -14.29
N GLY A 368 -21.83 -33.27 -14.32
CA GLY A 368 -22.64 -33.43 -15.53
C GLY A 368 -22.86 -32.15 -16.32
N ALA A 369 -22.19 -31.03 -15.96
CA ALA A 369 -22.31 -29.72 -16.60
C ALA A 369 -23.76 -29.25 -16.79
N ARG A 370 -24.64 -29.59 -15.84
CA ARG A 370 -26.05 -29.19 -15.90
C ARG A 370 -26.19 -27.74 -15.48
N ILE A 371 -27.12 -27.04 -16.12
CA ILE A 371 -27.52 -25.68 -15.71
C ILE A 371 -28.35 -25.83 -14.44
N ILE A 372 -27.91 -25.17 -13.36
CA ILE A 372 -28.56 -25.19 -12.05
C ILE A 372 -28.97 -23.77 -11.71
N SER A 373 -30.20 -23.58 -11.26
CA SER A 373 -30.69 -22.31 -10.71
C SER A 373 -30.96 -22.49 -9.22
N LEU A 374 -30.31 -21.66 -8.39
CA LEU A 374 -30.57 -21.59 -6.95
C LEU A 374 -31.54 -20.45 -6.68
N THR A 375 -32.76 -20.78 -6.25
CA THR A 375 -33.85 -19.84 -6.01
C THR A 375 -34.17 -19.73 -4.52
N GLY A 376 -34.95 -18.71 -4.13
CA GLY A 376 -35.28 -18.41 -2.75
C GLY A 376 -35.65 -16.93 -2.57
N GLU A 377 -36.15 -16.55 -1.40
CA GLU A 377 -36.54 -15.17 -1.10
C GLU A 377 -35.31 -14.24 -0.98
N GLN A 378 -35.54 -12.94 -0.87
CA GLN A 378 -34.46 -11.98 -0.64
C GLN A 378 -33.88 -12.18 0.78
N GLY A 379 -32.56 -12.31 0.90
CA GLY A 379 -31.90 -12.62 2.18
C GLY A 379 -31.63 -14.11 2.41
N CYS A 380 -32.21 -15.03 1.63
CA CYS A 380 -32.03 -16.49 1.77
C CYS A 380 -30.68 -17.02 1.25
N ARG A 381 -29.61 -16.21 1.28
CA ARG A 381 -28.22 -16.68 1.08
C ARG A 381 -28.00 -17.51 -0.21
N LYS A 382 -28.65 -17.09 -1.30
CA LYS A 382 -28.48 -17.68 -2.66
C LYS A 382 -27.06 -17.51 -3.21
N ASN A 383 -26.28 -16.61 -2.59
CA ASN A 383 -24.86 -16.40 -2.78
C ASN A 383 -24.12 -16.61 -1.45
N ASN A 384 -22.82 -16.91 -1.52
CA ASN A 384 -21.95 -17.59 -0.54
C ASN A 384 -21.78 -16.98 0.88
N ASN A 385 -22.70 -16.16 1.40
CA ASN A 385 -22.57 -15.51 2.71
C ASN A 385 -23.10 -16.41 3.85
N ALA A 386 -22.18 -17.02 4.60
CA ALA A 386 -22.46 -18.01 5.65
C ALA A 386 -22.55 -17.45 7.09
N TYR A 387 -22.89 -16.17 7.31
CA TYR A 387 -23.06 -15.63 8.66
C TYR A 387 -24.37 -14.86 8.85
N GLY A 388 -25.22 -15.43 9.69
CA GLY A 388 -26.44 -14.88 10.24
C GLY A 388 -27.13 -15.98 11.04
N TYR A 389 -27.57 -15.66 12.26
CA TYR A 389 -28.45 -16.53 13.03
C TYR A 389 -29.88 -16.30 12.56
N ASP A 390 -30.25 -17.03 11.51
CA ASP A 390 -31.62 -17.35 11.11
C ASP A 390 -31.58 -18.76 10.52
#